data_AF-A0A6G1SJQ4-F1
#
_entry.id   AF-A0A6G1SJQ4-F1
#
_cell.length_a   1.000
_cell.length_b   1.000
_cell.length_c   1.000
_cell.angle_alpha   90.00
_cell.angle_beta   90.00
_cell.angle_gamma   90.00
#
_symmetry.space_group_name_H-M   'P 1'
#
loop_
_entity.id
_entity.type
_entity.pdbx_description
1 polymer ?
#
loop_
_entity_poly.entity_id
_entity_poly.type
_entity_poly.pdbx_seq_one_letter_code
_entity_poly.pdbx_strand_id
1 'polypeptide(L)'
;MFAYRKIKRGSIIKVRDYLPANKGTKYKIPKDFNLDSDVPEQSFSEEVLCCLPKEGQNWQIPEHELKSRLDLRSYNICSVDPPGCTDIDDALHYKDLGGNVCEVGVHIADVSYYVRPDTALDHEAANRGTTVYLCDRRIDMIPDLLSSNLCSLIQHKDRLAFSAIWKMTKDTAEVLEVRFARSIINSKASLTYEKAQEMIDDKLQNGA
;
A
#
# COMPACT_ATOMS: atom_id res chain seq x y z
N MET A 1 -49.07 29.58 2.37
CA MET A 1 -48.63 29.75 0.97
C MET A 1 -47.42 28.85 0.76
N PHE A 2 -47.63 27.63 0.25
CA PHE A 2 -46.54 26.65 0.08
C PHE A 2 -45.82 26.91 -1.25
N ALA A 3 -44.53 27.25 -1.18
CA ALA A 3 -43.69 27.44 -2.35
C ALA A 3 -43.28 26.07 -2.93
N TYR A 4 -43.89 25.67 -4.05
CA TYR A 4 -43.41 24.55 -4.84
C TYR A 4 -42.04 24.91 -5.45
N ARG A 5 -40.97 24.28 -4.95
CA ARG A 5 -39.65 24.31 -5.61
C ARG A 5 -39.78 23.58 -6.96
N LYS A 6 -39.62 24.31 -8.06
CA LYS A 6 -39.51 23.72 -9.41
C LYS A 6 -38.39 22.66 -9.41
N ILE A 7 -38.74 21.43 -9.74
CA ILE A 7 -37.77 20.36 -10.03
C ILE A 7 -36.96 20.82 -11.26
N LYS A 8 -35.63 20.83 -11.15
CA LYS A 8 -34.75 21.13 -12.30
C LYS A 8 -34.97 20.06 -13.37
N ARG A 9 -35.33 20.46 -14.59
CA ARG A 9 -35.37 19.56 -15.74
C ARG A 9 -33.93 19.17 -16.10
N GLY A 10 -33.57 17.91 -15.89
CA GLY A 10 -32.34 17.33 -16.42
C GLY A 10 -32.63 16.66 -17.77
N SER A 11 -31.62 16.64 -18.63
CA SER A 11 -31.61 15.83 -19.86
C SER A 11 -30.91 14.52 -19.56
N ILE A 12 -31.40 13.41 -20.10
CA ILE A 12 -30.58 12.19 -20.15
C ILE A 12 -29.42 12.47 -21.10
N ILE A 13 -28.20 12.50 -20.57
CA ILE A 13 -26.98 12.72 -21.37
C ILE A 13 -26.55 11.41 -22.06
N LYS A 14 -26.78 10.26 -21.42
CA LYS A 14 -26.50 8.93 -21.97
C LYS A 14 -27.31 7.86 -21.23
N VAL A 15 -28.08 7.04 -21.95
CA VAL A 15 -28.53 5.73 -21.44
C VAL A 15 -27.51 4.72 -21.93
N ARG A 16 -26.95 3.89 -21.05
CA ARG A 16 -26.05 2.80 -21.43
C ARG A 16 -26.79 1.48 -21.34
N ASP A 17 -26.54 0.61 -22.31
CA ASP A 17 -27.22 -0.68 -22.45
C ASP A 17 -27.00 -1.55 -21.21
N TYR A 18 -28.10 -2.02 -20.63
CA TYR A 18 -28.11 -3.10 -19.67
C TYR A 18 -27.81 -4.40 -20.42
N LEU A 19 -26.59 -4.89 -20.36
CA LEU A 19 -26.27 -6.23 -20.87
C LEU A 19 -26.78 -7.26 -19.85
N PRO A 20 -27.79 -8.10 -20.17
CA PRO A 20 -28.27 -9.11 -19.25
C PRO A 20 -27.15 -10.11 -18.97
N ALA A 21 -26.86 -10.32 -17.70
CA ALA A 21 -25.79 -11.22 -17.30
C ALA A 21 -26.18 -12.68 -17.47
N ASN A 22 -25.40 -13.40 -18.27
CA ASN A 22 -25.34 -14.85 -18.21
C ASN A 22 -24.47 -15.26 -17.01
N LYS A 23 -24.83 -16.38 -16.35
CA LYS A 23 -24.01 -16.98 -15.28
C LYS A 23 -22.57 -17.17 -15.78
N GLY A 24 -21.62 -16.54 -15.11
CA GLY A 24 -20.18 -16.68 -15.39
C GLY A 24 -19.51 -15.49 -16.08
N THR A 25 -20.26 -14.48 -16.53
CA THR A 25 -19.65 -13.26 -17.09
C THR A 25 -19.06 -12.40 -15.96
N LYS A 26 -17.74 -12.20 -15.94
CA LYS A 26 -17.11 -11.17 -15.10
C LYS A 26 -17.59 -9.80 -15.60
N TYR A 27 -18.34 -9.07 -14.78
CA TYR A 27 -18.71 -7.69 -15.08
C TYR A 27 -17.43 -6.85 -15.13
N LYS A 28 -17.16 -6.24 -16.28
CA LYS A 28 -16.17 -5.16 -16.41
C LYS A 28 -16.91 -3.85 -16.33
N ILE A 29 -16.37 -2.91 -15.58
CA ILE A 29 -16.86 -1.54 -15.60
C ILE A 29 -16.42 -0.98 -16.96
N PRO A 30 -17.35 -0.53 -17.83
CA PRO A 30 -16.97 0.03 -19.13
C PRO A 30 -15.93 1.13 -18.94
N LYS A 31 -14.92 1.22 -19.81
CA LYS A 31 -13.92 2.29 -19.71
C LYS A 31 -14.51 3.69 -19.83
N ASP A 32 -15.69 3.80 -20.46
CA ASP A 32 -16.42 5.05 -20.56
C ASP A 32 -17.37 5.27 -19.37
N PHE A 33 -17.49 4.31 -18.43
CA PHE A 33 -18.23 4.50 -17.19
C PHE A 33 -17.75 5.78 -16.54
N ASN A 34 -18.70 6.70 -16.33
CA ASN A 34 -18.37 8.01 -15.81
C ASN A 34 -18.19 7.83 -14.30
N LEU A 35 -16.99 7.44 -13.90
CA LEU A 35 -16.51 7.77 -12.57
C LEU A 35 -16.65 9.30 -12.44
N ASP A 36 -16.93 9.82 -11.24
CA ASP A 36 -17.03 11.26 -11.05
C ASP A 36 -15.86 11.96 -11.76
N SER A 37 -16.11 13.16 -12.31
CA SER A 37 -15.15 13.93 -13.13
C SER A 37 -13.79 14.17 -12.48
N ASP A 38 -13.69 13.85 -11.19
CA ASP A 38 -12.59 14.12 -10.31
C ASP A 38 -11.66 12.89 -10.15
N VAL A 39 -11.92 11.76 -10.84
CA VAL A 39 -11.02 10.60 -10.88
C VAL A 39 -10.13 10.64 -12.13
N PRO A 40 -8.82 10.92 -11.98
CA PRO A 40 -7.90 11.01 -13.12
C PRO A 40 -7.51 9.62 -13.63
N GLU A 41 -8.26 9.11 -14.62
CA GLU A 41 -7.98 7.83 -15.29
C GLU A 41 -6.80 7.90 -16.28
N GLN A 42 -6.23 9.07 -16.54
CA GLN A 42 -5.16 9.24 -17.53
C GLN A 42 -3.84 8.63 -17.06
N SER A 43 -3.05 8.18 -18.02
CA SER A 43 -1.65 7.80 -17.77
C SER A 43 -0.85 8.98 -17.24
N PHE A 44 0.16 8.69 -16.42
CA PHE A 44 1.10 9.68 -15.92
C PHE A 44 1.82 10.40 -17.08
N SER A 45 2.01 11.71 -16.96
CA SER A 45 2.70 12.53 -17.97
C SER A 45 4.20 12.20 -18.04
N GLU A 46 4.85 12.60 -19.14
CA GLU A 46 6.30 12.42 -19.27
C GLU A 46 7.06 13.15 -18.15
N GLU A 47 6.62 14.34 -17.76
CA GLU A 47 7.21 15.10 -16.66
C GLU A 47 7.16 14.33 -15.32
N VAL A 48 6.06 13.64 -15.04
CA VAL A 48 5.92 12.77 -13.86
C VAL A 48 6.88 11.57 -13.96
N LEU A 49 6.93 10.91 -15.13
CA LEU A 49 7.78 9.75 -15.35
C LEU A 49 9.27 10.10 -15.29
N CYS A 50 9.67 11.31 -15.69
CA CYS A 50 11.03 11.81 -15.56
C CYS A 50 11.49 11.99 -14.09
N CYS A 51 10.57 12.03 -13.13
CA CYS A 51 10.89 12.09 -11.70
C CYS A 51 11.28 10.72 -11.11
N LEU A 52 11.03 9.62 -11.83
CA LEU A 52 11.33 8.27 -11.37
C LEU A 52 12.84 7.98 -11.41
N PRO A 53 13.33 7.03 -10.60
CA PRO A 53 14.72 6.57 -10.69
C PRO A 53 15.05 6.08 -12.11
N LYS A 54 16.16 6.55 -12.67
CA LYS A 54 16.57 6.27 -14.05
C LYS A 54 16.90 4.79 -14.27
N GLU A 55 17.32 4.11 -13.21
CA GLU A 55 17.61 2.69 -13.18
C GLU A 55 16.34 1.83 -13.32
N GLY A 56 15.16 2.43 -13.10
CA GLY A 56 13.87 1.74 -13.19
C GLY A 56 13.81 0.56 -12.22
N GLN A 57 13.51 -0.62 -12.77
CA GLN A 57 13.43 -1.88 -12.02
C GLN A 57 14.77 -2.33 -11.43
N ASN A 58 15.90 -1.82 -11.95
CA ASN A 58 17.25 -2.18 -11.51
C ASN A 58 17.77 -1.28 -10.39
N TRP A 59 16.96 -0.34 -9.90
CA TRP A 59 17.34 0.55 -8.81
C TRP A 59 17.78 -0.24 -7.57
N GLN A 60 18.85 0.23 -6.94
CA GLN A 60 19.43 -0.34 -5.72
C GLN A 60 19.52 0.75 -4.65
N ILE A 61 19.42 0.34 -3.38
CA ILE A 61 19.56 1.26 -2.25
C ILE A 61 20.96 1.88 -2.27
N PRO A 62 21.10 3.22 -2.33
CA PRO A 62 22.40 3.86 -2.32
C PRO A 62 23.17 3.60 -1.03
N GLU A 63 24.50 3.51 -1.14
CA GLU A 63 25.40 3.22 -0.02
C GLU A 63 25.25 4.20 1.17
N HIS A 64 24.92 5.46 0.91
CA HIS A 64 24.70 6.44 1.98
C HIS A 64 23.40 6.18 2.77
N GLU A 65 22.36 5.65 2.12
CA GLU A 65 21.11 5.24 2.79
C GLU A 65 21.34 3.96 3.59
N LEU A 66 22.18 3.03 3.10
CA LEU A 66 22.60 1.84 3.85
C LEU A 66 23.29 2.19 5.18
N LYS A 67 24.03 3.30 5.22
CA LYS A 67 24.77 3.75 6.40
C LYS A 67 23.95 4.60 7.37
N SER A 68 22.99 5.37 6.85
CA SER A 68 22.24 6.35 7.65
C SER A 68 20.98 5.79 8.29
N ARG A 69 20.42 4.71 7.73
CA ARG A 69 19.16 4.10 8.17
C ARG A 69 19.36 3.01 9.20
N LEU A 70 18.33 2.79 10.00
CA LEU A 70 18.27 1.63 10.90
C LEU A 70 18.19 0.34 10.08
N ASP A 71 19.19 -0.53 10.20
CA ASP A 71 19.20 -1.83 9.53
C ASP A 71 18.38 -2.85 10.32
N LEU A 72 17.27 -3.29 9.74
CA LEU A 72 16.36 -4.30 10.29
C LEU A 72 16.27 -5.54 9.37
N ARG A 73 17.18 -5.69 8.41
CA ARG A 73 17.11 -6.78 7.41
C ARG A 73 17.24 -8.19 8.02
N SER A 74 17.83 -8.30 9.20
CA SER A 74 17.96 -9.54 9.97
C SER A 74 16.69 -9.92 10.75
N TYR A 75 15.72 -9.00 10.87
CA TYR A 75 14.50 -9.25 11.62
C TYR A 75 13.55 -10.18 10.84
N ASN A 76 12.74 -10.94 11.59
CA ASN A 76 11.65 -11.74 11.03
C ASN A 76 10.44 -10.86 10.77
N ILE A 77 10.50 -10.13 9.65
CA ILE A 77 9.44 -9.24 9.18
C ILE A 77 8.57 -9.98 8.16
N CYS A 78 7.26 -9.81 8.19
CA CYS A 78 6.34 -10.29 7.15
C CYS A 78 5.23 -9.28 6.89
N SER A 79 4.57 -9.37 5.73
CA SER A 79 3.32 -8.65 5.44
C SER A 79 2.13 -9.61 5.42
N VAL A 80 0.93 -9.10 5.64
CA VAL A 80 -0.32 -9.87 5.59
C VAL A 80 -1.36 -9.09 4.79
N ASP A 81 -1.66 -9.56 3.59
CA ASP A 81 -2.37 -8.80 2.58
C ASP A 81 -3.52 -9.61 1.93
N PRO A 82 -4.43 -8.96 1.19
CA PRO A 82 -5.37 -9.67 0.33
C PRO A 82 -4.66 -10.50 -0.76
N PRO A 83 -5.29 -11.59 -1.27
CA PRO A 83 -4.75 -12.36 -2.37
C PRO A 83 -4.49 -11.49 -3.62
N GLY A 84 -3.29 -11.56 -4.17
CA GLY A 84 -2.90 -10.80 -5.36
C GLY A 84 -2.53 -9.33 -5.10
N CYS A 85 -2.37 -8.92 -3.84
CA CYS A 85 -1.82 -7.61 -3.48
C CYS A 85 -0.40 -7.44 -4.07
N THR A 86 -0.12 -6.26 -4.62
CA THR A 86 1.17 -5.93 -5.25
C THR A 86 1.81 -4.67 -4.66
N ASP A 87 0.96 -3.80 -4.11
CA ASP A 87 1.20 -2.56 -3.39
C ASP A 87 1.20 -2.83 -1.88
N ILE A 88 2.24 -3.52 -1.40
CA ILE A 88 2.38 -3.88 0.02
C ILE A 88 2.93 -2.67 0.77
N ASP A 89 2.04 -1.96 1.46
CA ASP A 89 2.36 -0.72 2.16
C ASP A 89 2.97 -0.96 3.55
N ASP A 90 2.56 -2.04 4.22
CA ASP A 90 2.97 -2.34 5.58
C ASP A 90 3.55 -3.75 5.75
N ALA A 91 4.46 -3.86 6.71
CA ALA A 91 5.01 -5.12 7.18
C ALA A 91 5.23 -5.04 8.69
N LEU A 92 5.17 -6.19 9.37
CA LEU A 92 5.19 -6.28 10.81
C LEU A 92 6.30 -7.20 11.29
N HIS A 93 6.81 -6.95 12.50
CA HIS A 93 7.55 -7.95 13.26
C HIS A 93 7.12 -8.01 14.72
N TYR A 94 7.39 -9.16 15.31
CA TYR A 94 7.36 -9.40 16.75
C TYR A 94 8.69 -10.00 17.17
N LYS A 95 9.23 -9.54 18.30
CA LYS A 95 10.44 -10.07 18.91
C LYS A 95 10.27 -10.13 20.42
N ASP A 96 10.38 -11.32 20.98
CA ASP A 96 10.40 -11.50 22.42
C ASP A 96 11.72 -10.96 23.01
N LEU A 97 11.64 -10.05 23.99
CA LEU A 97 12.81 -9.47 24.67
C LEU A 97 13.11 -10.12 26.03
N GLY A 98 12.33 -11.13 26.43
CA GLY A 98 12.39 -11.79 27.72
C GLY A 98 11.48 -11.17 28.78
N GLY A 99 11.18 -11.94 29.83
CA GLY A 99 10.24 -11.53 30.87
C GLY A 99 8.85 -11.22 30.32
N ASN A 100 8.23 -10.15 30.81
CA ASN A 100 6.93 -9.65 30.33
C ASN A 100 7.08 -8.55 29.25
N VAL A 101 8.19 -8.49 28.50
CA VAL A 101 8.44 -7.42 27.51
C VAL A 101 8.68 -8.00 26.12
N CYS A 102 8.07 -7.38 25.11
CA CYS A 102 8.32 -7.66 23.70
C CYS A 102 8.60 -6.38 22.91
N GLU A 103 9.18 -6.55 21.73
CA GLU A 103 9.37 -5.53 20.70
C GLU A 103 8.43 -5.83 19.53
N VAL A 104 7.63 -4.85 19.14
CA VAL A 104 6.71 -4.91 18.00
C VAL A 104 7.07 -3.78 17.05
N GLY A 105 7.21 -4.07 15.77
CA GLY A 105 7.44 -3.06 14.75
C GLY A 105 6.38 -3.09 13.66
N VAL A 106 5.96 -1.89 13.25
CA VAL A 106 5.23 -1.64 12.02
C VAL A 106 6.15 -0.87 11.09
N HIS A 107 6.34 -1.40 9.89
CA HIS A 107 7.24 -0.88 8.87
C HIS A 107 6.38 -0.44 7.69
N ILE A 108 6.37 0.85 7.41
CA ILE A 108 5.59 1.43 6.31
C ILE A 108 6.52 1.73 5.14
N ALA A 109 6.09 1.48 3.92
CA ALA A 109 6.82 1.83 2.70
C ALA A 109 7.31 3.29 2.73
N ASP A 110 8.60 3.54 2.50
CA ASP A 110 9.14 4.91 2.52
C ASP A 110 8.91 5.64 1.18
N VAL A 111 7.66 5.93 0.87
CA VAL A 111 7.26 6.68 -0.34
C VAL A 111 7.94 8.05 -0.39
N SER A 112 8.17 8.68 0.77
CA SER A 112 8.82 10.00 0.91
C SER A 112 10.27 10.05 0.41
N TYR A 113 10.90 8.88 0.25
CA TYR A 113 12.22 8.78 -0.37
C TYR A 113 12.15 9.02 -1.89
N TYR A 114 11.10 8.54 -2.55
CA TYR A 114 10.95 8.58 -4.00
C TYR A 114 10.14 9.79 -4.47
N VAL A 115 9.07 10.14 -3.76
CA VAL A 115 8.23 11.31 -4.04
C VAL A 115 8.79 12.49 -3.26
N ARG A 116 9.42 13.44 -3.97
CA ARG A 116 10.04 14.63 -3.37
C ARG A 116 9.11 15.85 -3.52
N PRO A 117 9.03 16.71 -2.50
CA PRO A 117 8.20 17.93 -2.57
C PRO A 117 8.51 18.76 -3.81
N ASP A 118 7.49 19.43 -4.33
CA ASP A 118 7.59 20.40 -5.44
C ASP A 118 8.09 19.78 -6.77
N THR A 119 7.90 18.47 -6.95
CA THR A 119 8.15 17.77 -8.21
C THR A 119 6.85 17.52 -8.97
N ALA A 120 6.93 17.26 -10.28
CA ALA A 120 5.75 16.90 -11.08
C ALA A 120 5.05 15.65 -10.52
N LEU A 121 5.82 14.67 -10.02
CA LEU A 121 5.30 13.48 -9.37
C LEU A 121 4.55 13.79 -8.07
N ASP A 122 5.07 14.70 -7.25
CA ASP A 122 4.41 15.14 -6.00
C ASP A 122 3.11 15.88 -6.28
N HIS A 123 3.12 16.83 -7.23
CA HIS A 123 1.91 17.54 -7.64
C HIS A 123 0.85 16.60 -8.22
N GLU A 124 1.24 15.64 -9.05
CA GLU A 124 0.32 14.64 -9.60
C GLU A 124 -0.22 13.74 -8.49
N ALA A 125 0.63 13.21 -7.60
CA ALA A 125 0.19 12.40 -6.46
C ALA A 125 -0.78 13.17 -5.55
N ALA A 126 -0.52 14.45 -5.28
CA ALA A 126 -1.41 15.33 -4.53
C ALA A 126 -2.74 15.58 -5.24
N ASN A 127 -2.73 15.75 -6.57
CA ASN A 127 -3.92 15.91 -7.39
C ASN A 127 -4.78 14.63 -7.42
N ARG A 128 -4.16 13.45 -7.48
CA ARG A 128 -4.87 12.15 -7.38
C ARG A 128 -5.38 11.88 -5.97
N GLY A 129 -4.62 12.27 -4.95
CA GLY A 129 -4.95 12.17 -3.52
C GLY A 129 -4.97 10.74 -2.94
N THR A 130 -5.43 9.75 -3.70
CA THR A 130 -5.50 8.34 -3.29
C THR A 130 -5.53 7.41 -4.51
N THR A 131 -5.19 6.14 -4.29
CA THR A 131 -5.41 5.08 -5.27
C THR A 131 -6.89 4.67 -5.24
N VAL A 132 -7.55 4.66 -6.40
CA VAL A 132 -8.96 4.26 -6.51
C VAL A 132 -9.05 2.80 -6.91
N TYR A 133 -9.67 1.98 -6.05
CA TYR A 133 -9.87 0.55 -6.29
C TYR A 133 -11.29 0.30 -6.84
N LEU A 134 -11.36 -0.31 -8.02
CA LEU A 134 -12.59 -0.77 -8.66
C LEU A 134 -12.60 -2.30 -8.73
N CYS A 135 -13.76 -2.88 -9.00
CA CYS A 135 -13.91 -4.35 -9.08
C CYS A 135 -13.02 -5.01 -10.15
N ASP A 136 -12.61 -4.27 -11.19
CA ASP A 136 -11.87 -4.80 -12.34
C ASP A 136 -10.53 -4.10 -12.62
N ARG A 137 -10.21 -3.01 -11.90
CA ARG A 137 -8.96 -2.25 -12.08
C ARG A 137 -8.64 -1.38 -10.87
N ARG A 138 -7.38 -0.95 -10.81
CA ARG A 138 -6.85 0.00 -9.84
C ARG A 138 -6.37 1.24 -10.61
N ILE A 139 -6.69 2.44 -10.11
CA ILE A 139 -6.20 3.70 -10.66
C ILE A 139 -5.19 4.24 -9.65
N ASP A 140 -3.90 4.09 -9.97
CA ASP A 140 -2.82 4.36 -9.04
C ASP A 140 -2.64 5.85 -8.74
N MET A 141 -2.35 6.16 -7.47
CA MET A 141 -1.91 7.49 -7.03
C MET A 141 -0.51 7.84 -7.55
N ILE A 142 0.37 6.85 -7.66
CA ILE A 142 1.77 7.01 -8.11
C ILE A 142 2.11 5.96 -9.17
N PRO A 143 3.13 6.18 -10.03
CA PRO A 143 3.48 5.23 -11.08
C PRO A 143 3.77 3.82 -10.56
N ASP A 144 3.40 2.80 -11.36
CA ASP A 144 3.51 1.37 -11.03
C ASP A 144 4.92 0.93 -10.60
N LEU A 145 5.96 1.55 -11.17
CA LEU A 145 7.34 1.32 -10.76
C LEU A 145 7.54 1.58 -9.25
N LEU A 146 6.87 2.59 -8.69
CA LEU A 146 6.90 2.89 -7.27
C LEU A 146 5.91 2.04 -6.51
N SER A 147 4.61 2.11 -6.84
CA SER A 147 3.56 1.46 -6.06
C SER A 147 3.71 -0.05 -5.96
N SER A 148 3.96 -0.73 -7.09
CA SER A 148 3.98 -2.19 -7.16
C SER A 148 5.39 -2.80 -7.06
N ASN A 149 6.44 -1.97 -6.91
CA ASN A 149 7.82 -2.48 -6.84
C ASN A 149 8.74 -1.76 -5.85
N LEU A 150 9.15 -0.51 -6.11
CA LEU A 150 10.22 0.14 -5.33
C LEU A 150 9.78 0.53 -3.91
N CYS A 151 8.52 0.94 -3.75
CA CYS A 151 7.92 1.22 -2.44
C CYS A 151 7.37 -0.05 -1.79
N SER A 152 6.76 -0.94 -2.60
CA SER A 152 6.15 -2.17 -2.11
C SER A 152 7.14 -3.03 -1.31
N LEU A 153 6.74 -3.40 -0.10
CA LEU A 153 7.53 -4.18 0.86
C LEU A 153 7.56 -5.68 0.55
N ILE A 154 7.73 -6.02 -0.74
CA ILE A 154 7.73 -7.39 -1.25
C ILE A 154 8.81 -8.26 -0.58
N GLN A 155 8.48 -9.54 -0.40
CA GLN A 155 9.37 -10.51 0.21
C GLN A 155 10.72 -10.65 -0.51
N HIS A 156 11.76 -10.94 0.28
CA HIS A 156 13.12 -11.26 -0.12
C HIS A 156 13.86 -10.15 -0.88
N LYS A 157 13.38 -8.92 -0.82
CA LYS A 157 14.09 -7.75 -1.34
C LYS A 157 14.33 -6.73 -0.24
N ASP A 158 15.49 -6.10 -0.28
CA ASP A 158 15.78 -4.97 0.59
C ASP A 158 14.92 -3.78 0.16
N ARG A 159 14.22 -3.18 1.13
CA ARG A 159 13.28 -2.08 0.91
C ARG A 159 13.48 -0.98 1.94
N LEU A 160 13.33 0.25 1.48
CA LEU A 160 13.30 1.42 2.35
C LEU A 160 11.94 1.51 3.04
N ALA A 161 11.96 1.64 4.35
CA ALA A 161 10.76 1.78 5.16
C ALA A 161 10.91 2.91 6.17
N PHE A 162 9.78 3.41 6.66
CA PHE A 162 9.69 4.18 7.88
C PHE A 162 9.09 3.29 8.96
N SER A 163 9.84 3.05 10.03
CA SER A 163 9.47 2.13 11.09
C SER A 163 8.99 2.86 12.33
N ALA A 164 7.87 2.41 12.88
CA ALA A 164 7.46 2.65 14.24
C ALA A 164 7.70 1.36 15.05
N ILE A 165 8.54 1.45 16.07
CA ILE A 165 8.97 0.31 16.89
C ILE A 165 8.59 0.59 18.33
N TRP A 166 7.86 -0.32 18.94
CA TRP A 166 7.43 -0.24 20.33
C TRP A 166 8.11 -1.33 21.15
N LYS A 167 8.45 -1.00 22.39
CA LYS A 167 8.54 -2.00 23.45
C LYS A 167 7.25 -1.96 24.23
N MET A 168 6.67 -3.13 24.48
CA MET A 168 5.40 -3.23 25.19
C MET A 168 5.38 -4.42 26.15
N THR A 169 4.48 -4.38 27.12
CA THR A 169 4.21 -5.53 27.97
C THR A 169 3.44 -6.61 27.19
N LYS A 170 3.73 -7.89 27.45
CA LYS A 170 3.09 -8.98 26.69
C LYS A 170 1.65 -9.25 27.10
N ASP A 171 1.35 -9.07 28.39
CA ASP A 171 0.05 -9.38 28.99
C ASP A 171 -0.98 -8.27 28.78
N THR A 172 -0.58 -6.99 28.87
CA THR A 172 -1.48 -5.84 28.79
C THR A 172 -1.31 -5.01 27.52
N ALA A 173 -0.27 -5.25 26.71
CA ALA A 173 0.10 -4.41 25.56
C ALA A 173 0.35 -2.94 25.93
N GLU A 174 0.77 -2.67 27.18
CA GLU A 174 1.15 -1.35 27.63
C GLU A 174 2.44 -0.90 26.93
N VAL A 175 2.41 0.25 26.28
CA VAL A 175 3.58 0.82 25.58
C VAL A 175 4.57 1.36 26.61
N LEU A 176 5.76 0.77 26.63
CA LEU A 176 6.87 1.17 27.51
C LEU A 176 7.80 2.17 26.82
N GLU A 177 8.05 1.98 25.53
CA GLU A 177 8.94 2.83 24.72
C GLU A 177 8.43 2.86 23.28
N VAL A 178 8.60 4.00 22.60
CA VAL A 178 8.35 4.14 21.16
C VAL A 178 9.56 4.77 20.47
N ARG A 179 9.92 4.23 19.31
CA ARG A 179 10.97 4.76 18.43
C ARG A 179 10.46 4.85 17.00
N PHE A 180 10.70 6.00 16.38
CA PHE A 180 10.48 6.23 14.96
C PHE A 180 11.82 6.31 14.26
N ALA A 181 11.98 5.59 13.15
CA ALA A 181 13.22 5.62 12.38
C ALA A 181 12.99 5.30 10.90
N ARG A 182 13.69 6.01 10.03
CA ARG A 182 13.94 5.52 8.66
C ARG A 182 14.81 4.27 8.74
N SER A 183 14.38 3.23 8.05
CA SER A 183 14.95 1.89 8.15
C SER A 183 15.12 1.23 6.80
N ILE A 184 15.87 0.14 6.79
CA ILE A 184 15.94 -0.81 5.69
C ILE A 184 15.46 -2.15 6.22
N ILE A 185 14.49 -2.75 5.53
CA ILE A 185 13.91 -4.04 5.90
C ILE A 185 14.12 -5.04 4.77
N ASN A 186 13.98 -6.32 5.12
CA ASN A 186 13.90 -7.42 4.15
C ASN A 186 12.77 -8.34 4.62
N SER A 187 11.58 -8.20 4.02
CA SER A 187 10.42 -9.02 4.38
C SER A 187 10.72 -10.50 4.08
N LYS A 188 10.48 -11.38 5.04
CA LYS A 188 10.73 -12.82 4.94
C LYS A 188 9.58 -13.56 4.30
N ALA A 189 8.38 -12.97 4.31
CA ALA A 189 7.20 -13.55 3.68
C ALA A 189 6.16 -12.47 3.37
N SER A 190 5.49 -12.60 2.24
CA SER A 190 4.25 -11.89 1.91
C SER A 190 3.11 -12.88 2.03
N LEU A 191 2.36 -12.82 3.13
CA LEU A 191 1.32 -13.78 3.46
C LEU A 191 -0.05 -13.26 3.00
N THR A 192 -0.94 -14.18 2.63
CA THR A 192 -2.37 -13.86 2.57
C THR A 192 -2.97 -13.92 3.97
N TYR A 193 -4.08 -13.23 4.21
CA TYR A 193 -4.85 -13.37 5.46
C TYR A 193 -5.16 -14.84 5.81
N GLU A 194 -5.62 -15.60 4.82
CA GLU A 194 -5.88 -17.03 4.98
C GLU A 194 -4.61 -17.78 5.41
N LYS A 195 -3.48 -17.53 4.75
CA LYS A 195 -2.24 -18.24 5.08
C LYS A 195 -1.69 -17.87 6.45
N ALA A 196 -1.77 -16.59 6.82
CA ALA A 196 -1.39 -16.13 8.14
C ALA A 196 -2.25 -16.79 9.23
N GLN A 197 -3.57 -16.88 9.02
CA GLN A 197 -4.49 -17.54 9.94
C GLN A 197 -4.21 -19.04 10.07
N GLU A 198 -4.01 -19.75 8.95
CA GLU A 198 -3.61 -21.17 8.97
C GLU A 198 -2.35 -21.40 9.80
N MET A 199 -1.33 -20.55 9.65
CA MET A 199 -0.07 -20.68 10.40
C MET A 199 -0.24 -20.46 11.90
N ILE A 200 -1.18 -19.62 12.30
CA ILE A 200 -1.53 -19.40 13.72
C ILE A 200 -2.26 -20.62 14.27
N ASP A 201 -3.28 -21.10 13.54
CA ASP A 201 -4.14 -22.21 13.98
C ASP A 201 -3.39 -23.54 14.04
N ASP A 202 -2.52 -23.83 13.07
CA ASP A 202 -1.72 -25.05 13.03
C ASP A 202 -0.78 -25.16 14.25
N LYS A 203 -0.22 -24.04 14.70
CA LYS A 203 0.58 -23.98 15.94
C LYS A 203 -0.25 -24.18 17.20
N LEU A 204 -1.47 -23.63 17.24
CA LEU A 204 -2.38 -23.81 18.37
C LEU A 204 -2.87 -25.27 18.47
N GLN A 205 -3.01 -25.96 17.35
CA GLN A 205 -3.43 -27.37 17.30
C GLN A 205 -2.29 -28.34 17.59
N ASN A 206 -1.06 -28.02 17.17
CA ASN A 206 0.10 -28.92 17.30
C ASN A 206 1.02 -28.62 18.49
N GLY A 207 0.67 -27.67 19.36
CA GLY A 207 1.24 -27.48 20.70
C GLY A 207 2.77 -27.57 20.77
N ALA A 208 3.47 -26.59 20.19
CA ALA A 208 4.91 -26.42 20.33
C ALA A 208 5.23 -25.20 21.21
#